data_AF-A0A3L9YYG9-F1
#
_entry.id   AF-A0A3L9YYG9-F1
#
_cell.length_a   1.000
_cell.length_b   1.000
_cell.length_c   1.000
_cell.angle_alpha   90.00
_cell.angle_beta   90.00
_cell.angle_gamma   90.00
#
_symmetry.space_group_name_H-M   'P 1'
#
loop_
_entity.id
_entity.type
_entity.pdbx_description
1 polymer ?
#
loop_
_entity_poly.entity_id
_entity_poly.type
_entity_poly.pdbx_seq_one_letter_code
_entity_poly.pdbx_strand_id
1 'polypeptide(L)'
;MQKLIIVCSFLLVLSNSVAQNEAGFQIYSASGTIGGYFDKDTGGAAGGLDVVFDLNNNKFRFSAMGGSELKVNVLGPNRSDVFVEANLSYGRELSINDWLFAEFYGGLGYFYFKKANSENFEFTNYNTIGFPIDARIRFQLGANFGIGLQLHSNLNSASTIYYVGPFFQLKFN
;
A
#
# COMPACT_ATOMS: atom_id res chain seq x y z
N MET A 1 12.15 -17.28 15.54
CA MET A 1 11.44 -16.66 16.68
C MET A 1 10.93 -15.26 16.39
N GLN A 2 11.75 -14.31 15.92
CA GLN A 2 11.30 -12.92 15.63
C GLN A 2 10.08 -12.83 14.68
N LYS A 3 10.03 -13.65 13.61
CA LYS A 3 8.89 -13.69 12.68
C LYS A 3 7.58 -14.19 13.33
N LEU A 4 7.67 -15.10 14.30
CA LEU A 4 6.51 -15.65 15.01
C LEU A 4 5.94 -14.63 16.01
N ILE A 5 6.84 -13.87 16.66
CA ILE A 5 6.46 -12.80 17.59
C ILE A 5 5.66 -11.73 16.84
N ILE A 6 6.10 -11.27 15.67
CA ILE A 6 5.39 -10.26 14.88
C ILE A 6 3.99 -10.73 14.47
N VAL A 7 3.85 -11.99 14.03
CA VAL A 7 2.54 -12.57 13.66
C VAL A 7 1.62 -12.68 14.88
N CYS A 8 2.13 -13.13 16.03
CA CYS A 8 1.35 -13.20 17.26
C CYS A 8 0.98 -11.81 17.79
N SER A 9 1.86 -10.81 17.70
CA SER A 9 1.57 -9.42 18.04
C SER A 9 0.47 -8.85 17.15
N PHE A 10 0.52 -9.13 15.84
CA PHE A 10 -0.51 -8.69 14.89
C PHE A 10 -1.86 -9.33 15.18
N LEU A 11 -1.89 -10.64 15.49
CA LEU A 11 -3.11 -11.36 15.87
C LEU A 11 -3.70 -10.86 17.21
N LEU A 12 -2.84 -10.47 18.16
CA LEU A 12 -3.28 -9.89 19.44
C LEU A 12 -3.89 -8.48 19.27
N VAL A 13 -3.43 -7.70 18.30
CA VAL A 13 -4.05 -6.41 17.93
C VAL A 13 -5.43 -6.64 17.30
N LEU A 14 -5.58 -7.68 16.48
CA LEU A 14 -6.85 -8.06 15.85
C LEU A 14 -7.87 -8.64 16.83
N SER A 15 -7.45 -9.26 17.93
CA SER A 15 -8.36 -9.87 18.92
C SER A 15 -8.93 -8.90 19.97
N ASN A 16 -8.47 -7.64 20.01
CA ASN A 16 -8.88 -6.64 21.00
C ASN A 16 -9.97 -5.67 20.49
N SER A 17 -10.79 -6.07 19.52
CA SER A 17 -11.86 -5.24 18.93
C SER A 17 -12.87 -4.73 19.96
N VAL A 18 -13.03 -5.41 21.10
CA VAL A 18 -14.00 -5.06 22.14
C VAL A 18 -13.54 -3.86 23.01
N ALA A 19 -12.23 -3.61 23.13
CA ALA A 19 -11.68 -2.48 23.90
C ALA A 19 -11.56 -1.18 23.09
N GLN A 20 -11.86 -1.22 21.78
CA GLN A 20 -11.66 -0.11 20.84
C GLN A 20 -12.72 1.00 20.96
N ASN A 21 -13.92 0.67 21.44
CA ASN A 21 -15.04 1.62 21.51
C ASN A 21 -14.88 2.72 22.58
N GLU A 22 -14.16 2.50 23.67
CA GLU A 22 -14.00 3.51 24.73
C GLU A 22 -12.93 4.55 24.42
N ALA A 23 -11.91 4.20 23.63
CA ALA A 23 -10.79 5.08 23.27
C ALA A 23 -11.02 5.87 21.97
N GLY A 24 -12.11 5.60 21.25
CA GLY A 24 -12.39 6.18 19.93
C GLY A 24 -11.42 5.73 18.84
N PHE A 25 -10.61 4.70 19.09
CA PHE A 25 -9.63 4.12 18.17
C PHE A 25 -10.09 2.73 17.75
N GLN A 26 -10.43 2.56 16.47
CA GLN A 26 -10.93 1.28 15.93
C GLN A 26 -10.23 0.89 14.63
N ILE A 27 -10.06 -0.41 14.41
CA ILE A 27 -9.65 -0.91 13.08
C ILE A 27 -10.84 -0.71 12.14
N TYR A 28 -10.65 0.11 11.11
CA TYR A 28 -11.70 0.49 10.19
C TYR A 28 -11.80 -0.46 8.99
N SER A 29 -10.66 -0.80 8.40
CA SER A 29 -10.62 -1.69 7.24
C SER A 29 -9.24 -2.30 7.00
N ALA A 30 -9.21 -3.40 6.26
CA ALA A 30 -8.01 -3.93 5.64
C ALA A 30 -8.23 -4.07 4.14
N SER A 31 -7.20 -3.78 3.34
CA SER A 31 -7.29 -3.83 1.88
C SER A 31 -6.09 -4.51 1.27
N GLY A 32 -6.30 -5.09 0.09
CA GLY A 32 -5.26 -5.63 -0.76
C GLY A 32 -5.38 -5.11 -2.19
N THR A 33 -4.24 -4.89 -2.84
CA THR A 33 -4.17 -4.27 -4.16
C THR A 33 -3.20 -5.03 -5.07
N ILE A 34 -3.50 -5.05 -6.36
CA ILE A 34 -2.63 -5.62 -7.41
C ILE A 34 -2.81 -4.81 -8.68
N GLY A 35 -1.71 -4.48 -9.37
CA GLY A 35 -1.79 -3.60 -10.53
C GLY A 35 -0.45 -3.36 -11.19
N GLY A 36 -0.43 -2.33 -12.03
CA GLY A 36 0.77 -1.87 -12.71
C GLY A 36 1.45 -0.76 -11.92
N TYR A 37 2.77 -0.75 -11.90
CA TYR A 37 3.54 0.42 -11.52
C TYR A 37 4.36 0.94 -12.70
N PHE A 38 4.73 2.21 -12.64
CA PHE A 38 5.61 2.85 -13.59
C PHE A 38 6.45 3.92 -12.88
N ASP A 39 7.69 4.07 -13.33
CA ASP A 39 8.59 5.14 -12.92
C ASP A 39 9.13 5.86 -14.17
N LYS A 40 10.15 6.70 -14.02
CA LYS A 40 10.70 7.45 -15.16
C LYS A 40 11.39 6.57 -16.22
N ASP A 41 11.82 5.36 -15.86
CA ASP A 41 12.67 4.50 -16.69
C ASP A 41 11.94 3.20 -17.11
N THR A 42 11.02 2.68 -16.29
CA THR A 42 10.49 1.32 -16.38
C THR A 42 9.03 1.21 -15.90
N GLY A 43 8.44 0.03 -16.08
CA GLY A 43 7.17 -0.34 -15.47
C GLY A 43 7.08 -1.84 -15.21
N GLY A 44 6.10 -2.24 -14.41
CA GLY A 44 5.95 -3.64 -14.04
C GLY A 44 4.69 -3.91 -13.22
N ALA A 45 4.70 -5.03 -12.51
CA ALA A 45 3.62 -5.40 -11.61
C ALA A 45 3.95 -4.99 -10.18
N ALA A 46 2.93 -4.56 -9.46
CA ALA A 46 3.02 -4.24 -8.05
C ALA A 46 1.78 -4.72 -7.31
N GLY A 47 1.93 -4.90 -6.01
CA GLY A 47 0.84 -5.21 -5.11
C GLY A 47 1.16 -4.75 -3.70
N GLY A 48 0.13 -4.71 -2.87
CA GLY A 48 0.27 -4.18 -1.52
C GLY A 48 -0.89 -4.56 -0.62
N LEU A 49 -0.69 -4.30 0.67
CA LEU A 49 -1.66 -4.48 1.74
C LEU A 49 -1.71 -3.22 2.59
N ASP A 50 -2.88 -2.89 3.10
CA ASP A 50 -3.04 -1.81 4.08
C ASP A 50 -4.06 -2.14 5.16
N VAL A 51 -3.88 -1.49 6.31
CA VAL A 51 -4.85 -1.43 7.40
C VAL A 51 -5.13 0.03 7.69
N VAL A 52 -6.41 0.37 7.78
CA VAL A 52 -6.90 1.70 8.14
C VAL A 52 -7.48 1.63 9.54
N PHE A 53 -7.12 2.60 10.37
CA PHE A 53 -7.65 2.84 11.68
C PHE A 53 -8.47 4.12 11.67
N ASP A 54 -9.54 4.15 12.44
CA ASP A 54 -10.34 5.35 12.67
C ASP A 54 -10.11 5.84 14.10
N LEU A 55 -9.75 7.11 14.23
CA LEU A 55 -9.55 7.80 15.49
C LEU A 55 -10.35 9.10 15.46
N ASN A 56 -11.51 9.14 16.11
CA ASN A 56 -12.38 10.34 16.14
C ASN A 56 -12.67 10.91 14.74
N ASN A 57 -13.12 10.07 13.80
CA ASN A 57 -13.36 10.37 12.38
C ASN A 57 -12.09 10.67 11.56
N ASN A 58 -10.90 10.48 12.12
CA ASN A 58 -9.62 10.59 11.41
C ASN A 58 -9.14 9.23 10.96
N LYS A 59 -8.87 9.08 9.65
CA LYS A 59 -8.39 7.81 9.10
C LYS A 59 -6.87 7.82 9.06
N PHE A 60 -6.26 6.88 9.77
CA PHE A 60 -4.82 6.63 9.75
C PHE A 60 -4.57 5.30 9.05
N ARG A 61 -3.69 5.27 8.07
CA ARG A 61 -3.43 4.11 7.24
C ARG A 61 -1.97 3.71 7.32
N PHE A 62 -1.75 2.45 7.67
CA PHE A 62 -0.47 1.77 7.51
C PHE A 62 -0.53 0.90 6.25
N SER A 63 0.40 1.08 5.31
CA SER A 63 0.43 0.31 4.07
C SER A 63 1.83 -0.21 3.76
N ALA A 64 1.90 -1.38 3.15
CA ALA A 64 3.11 -1.92 2.54
C ALA A 64 2.85 -2.27 1.08
N MET A 65 3.69 -1.81 0.18
CA MET A 65 3.59 -2.09 -1.26
C MET A 65 4.96 -2.52 -1.78
N GLY A 66 4.96 -3.38 -2.80
CA GLY A 66 6.16 -3.70 -3.53
C GLY A 66 5.84 -4.10 -4.96
N GLY A 67 6.84 -3.96 -5.82
CA GLY A 67 6.71 -4.30 -7.23
C GLY A 67 8.03 -4.63 -7.88
N SER A 68 7.94 -5.28 -9.04
CA SER A 68 9.09 -5.66 -9.84
C SER A 68 8.77 -5.47 -11.31
N GLU A 69 9.79 -5.05 -12.07
CA GLU A 69 9.70 -4.93 -13.51
C GLU A 69 9.30 -6.27 -14.14
N LEU A 70 8.35 -6.22 -15.09
CA LEU A 70 7.92 -7.41 -15.85
C LEU A 70 8.84 -7.61 -17.05
N LYS A 71 9.96 -8.30 -16.85
CA LYS A 71 10.79 -8.78 -17.96
C LYS A 71 10.45 -10.23 -18.31
N VAL A 72 9.88 -10.45 -19.49
CA VAL A 72 9.71 -11.81 -20.06
C VAL A 72 11.01 -12.20 -20.76
N ASN A 73 12.00 -12.68 -20.03
CA ASN A 73 13.25 -13.19 -20.61
C ASN A 73 13.26 -14.73 -20.58
N VAL A 74 13.18 -15.36 -21.75
CA VAL A 74 13.19 -16.83 -21.91
C VAL A 74 14.62 -17.40 -21.86
N LEU A 75 15.67 -16.58 -22.01
CA LEU A 75 17.05 -17.06 -22.24
C LEU A 75 18.18 -16.23 -21.56
N GLY A 76 17.91 -15.41 -20.55
CA GLY A 76 18.93 -14.59 -19.89
C GLY A 76 18.72 -14.37 -18.40
N PRO A 77 19.74 -13.93 -17.64
CA PRO A 77 19.61 -13.68 -16.21
C PRO A 77 18.54 -12.60 -15.94
N ASN A 78 17.60 -12.90 -15.04
CA ASN A 78 16.53 -11.99 -14.64
C ASN A 78 17.10 -10.75 -13.96
N ARG A 79 17.13 -9.64 -14.70
CA ARG A 79 17.53 -8.31 -14.21
C ARG A 79 16.30 -7.43 -14.12
N SER A 80 15.57 -7.48 -13.01
CA SER A 80 14.41 -6.61 -12.79
C SER A 80 14.69 -5.59 -11.69
N ASP A 81 14.26 -4.37 -11.95
CA ASP A 81 14.18 -3.35 -10.91
C ASP A 81 13.08 -3.76 -9.91
N VAL A 82 13.33 -3.54 -8.63
CA VAL A 82 12.42 -3.92 -7.53
C VAL A 82 12.29 -2.75 -6.58
N PHE A 83 11.06 -2.46 -6.15
CA PHE A 83 10.81 -1.50 -5.07
C PHE A 83 10.00 -2.14 -3.95
N VAL A 84 10.20 -1.63 -2.73
CA VAL A 84 9.38 -1.94 -1.56
C VAL A 84 9.20 -0.66 -0.77
N GLU A 85 7.99 -0.44 -0.26
CA GLU A 85 7.66 0.70 0.58
C GLU A 85 6.80 0.29 1.78
N ALA A 86 6.95 1.05 2.85
CA ALA A 86 6.12 0.97 4.05
C ALA A 86 5.75 2.39 4.48
N ASN A 87 4.46 2.68 4.52
CA ASN A 87 3.94 4.03 4.67
C ASN A 87 3.04 4.16 5.90
N LEU A 88 3.14 5.30 6.56
CA LEU A 88 2.15 5.79 7.51
C LEU A 88 1.51 7.04 6.91
N SER A 89 0.19 7.02 6.78
CA SER A 89 -0.56 8.06 6.10
C SER A 89 -1.81 8.45 6.86
N TYR A 90 -2.23 9.68 6.64
CA TYR A 90 -3.47 10.23 7.16
C TYR A 90 -4.39 10.54 5.98
N GLY A 91 -5.69 10.34 6.16
CA GLY A 91 -6.63 10.53 5.07
C GLY A 91 -8.06 10.79 5.50
N ARG A 92 -8.90 10.95 4.47
CA ARG A 92 -10.34 11.17 4.58
C ARG A 92 -11.06 10.27 3.59
N GLU A 93 -12.22 9.77 4.03
CA GLU A 93 -13.22 9.14 3.16
C GLU A 93 -14.34 10.15 2.93
N LEU A 94 -14.77 10.26 1.67
CA LEU A 94 -15.91 11.06 1.24
C LEU A 94 -16.96 10.11 0.68
N SER A 95 -18.13 10.07 1.31
CA SER A 95 -19.30 9.38 0.76
C SER A 95 -19.90 10.24 -0.35
N ILE A 96 -19.90 9.72 -1.58
CA ILE A 96 -20.59 10.36 -2.70
C ILE A 96 -22.07 9.92 -2.68
N ASN A 97 -22.30 8.64 -2.41
CA ASN A 97 -23.59 8.04 -2.11
C ASN A 97 -23.38 6.74 -1.32
N ASP A 98 -24.45 6.01 -1.02
CA ASP A 98 -24.40 4.79 -0.19
C ASP A 98 -23.53 3.66 -0.76
N TRP A 99 -23.23 3.67 -2.07
CA TRP A 99 -22.45 2.64 -2.75
C TRP A 99 -21.11 3.13 -3.29
N LEU A 100 -20.84 4.43 -3.32
CA LEU A 100 -19.66 5.03 -3.94
C LEU A 100 -18.94 5.97 -2.98
N PHE A 101 -17.65 5.71 -2.78
CA PHE A 101 -16.80 6.45 -1.87
C PHE A 101 -15.51 6.87 -2.57
N ALA A 102 -15.03 8.06 -2.25
CA ALA A 102 -13.71 8.54 -2.63
C ALA A 102 -12.83 8.64 -1.38
N GLU A 103 -11.61 8.12 -1.43
CA GLU A 103 -10.66 8.17 -0.32
C GLU A 103 -9.37 8.82 -0.76
N PHE A 104 -8.80 9.64 0.12
CA PHE A 104 -7.54 10.35 -0.13
C PHE A 104 -6.63 10.20 1.07
N TYR A 105 -5.37 9.80 0.83
CA TYR A 105 -4.36 9.66 1.86
C TYR A 105 -3.05 10.35 1.45
N GLY A 106 -2.39 10.97 2.42
CA GLY A 106 -1.05 11.54 2.28
C GLY A 106 -0.23 11.23 3.52
N GLY A 107 1.08 11.05 3.39
CA GLY A 107 1.88 10.65 4.54
C GLY A 107 3.38 10.64 4.34
N LEU A 108 4.05 9.85 5.16
CA LEU A 108 5.49 9.60 5.06
C LEU A 108 5.72 8.09 4.99
N GLY A 109 6.70 7.71 4.21
CA GLY A 109 7.02 6.31 3.98
C GLY A 109 8.51 6.04 3.90
N TYR A 110 8.90 4.85 4.30
CA TYR A 110 10.19 4.30 3.96
C TYR A 110 10.13 3.72 2.54
N PHE A 111 11.09 4.06 1.69
CA PHE A 111 11.16 3.59 0.31
C PHE A 111 12.52 2.94 0.04
N TYR A 112 12.48 1.68 -0.41
CA TYR A 112 13.63 0.92 -0.87
C TYR A 112 13.50 0.66 -2.37
N PHE A 113 14.57 0.93 -3.12
CA PHE A 113 14.63 0.65 -4.55
C PHE A 113 15.94 -0.04 -4.91
N LYS A 114 15.84 -1.14 -5.64
CA LYS A 114 16.96 -1.90 -6.17
C LYS A 114 16.95 -1.77 -7.68
N LYS A 115 17.97 -1.11 -8.21
CA LYS A 115 18.15 -0.91 -9.65
C LYS A 115 19.20 -1.87 -10.20
N ALA A 116 18.87 -2.59 -11.27
CA ALA A 116 19.83 -3.40 -12.00
C ALA A 116 20.73 -2.50 -12.86
N ASN A 117 22.04 -2.58 -12.68
CA ASN A 117 22.95 -1.90 -13.60
C ASN A 117 23.01 -2.69 -14.92
N SER A 118 22.86 -1.98 -16.04
CA SER A 118 22.86 -2.59 -17.38
C SER A 118 24.27 -3.01 -17.80
N GLU A 119 25.29 -2.28 -17.33
CA GLU A 119 26.67 -2.38 -17.80
C GLU A 119 27.49 -3.40 -17.00
N ASN A 120 27.31 -3.45 -15.69
CA ASN A 120 27.97 -4.40 -14.79
C ASN A 120 26.90 -5.20 -14.05
N PHE A 121 27.11 -6.49 -13.77
CA PHE A 121 26.14 -7.39 -13.08
C PHE A 121 25.86 -7.01 -11.61
N GLU A 122 25.97 -5.74 -11.28
CA GLU A 122 25.81 -5.17 -9.95
C GLU A 122 24.42 -4.53 -9.80
N PHE A 123 23.96 -4.49 -8.56
CA PHE A 123 22.73 -3.80 -8.19
C PHE A 123 23.07 -2.58 -7.36
N THR A 124 22.45 -1.46 -7.69
CA THR A 124 22.52 -0.27 -6.84
C THR A 124 21.27 -0.22 -5.98
N ASN A 125 21.47 -0.15 -4.66
CA ASN A 125 20.39 -0.05 -3.68
C ASN A 125 20.23 1.41 -3.25
N TYR A 126 18.99 1.86 -3.21
CA TYR A 126 18.61 3.18 -2.74
C TYR A 126 17.63 3.04 -1.59
N ASN A 127 17.84 3.82 -0.54
CA ASN A 127 16.94 3.92 0.61
C ASN A 127 16.64 5.40 0.82
N THR A 128 15.37 5.76 0.96
CA THR A 128 14.98 7.15 1.18
C THR A 128 13.66 7.22 1.93
N ILE A 129 13.32 8.43 2.38
CA ILE A 129 11.99 8.75 2.87
C ILE A 129 11.19 9.31 1.69
N GLY A 130 10.00 8.80 1.53
CA GLY A 130 9.05 9.22 0.50
C GLY A 130 7.84 9.93 1.09
N PHE A 131 7.19 10.70 0.23
CA PHE A 131 5.88 11.30 0.49
C PHE A 131 4.82 10.55 -0.34
N PRO A 132 4.24 9.47 0.20
CA PRO A 132 3.17 8.73 -0.46
C PRO A 132 1.88 9.55 -0.50
N ILE A 133 1.26 9.60 -1.68
CA ILE A 133 -0.04 10.18 -1.97
C ILE A 133 -0.90 9.10 -2.62
N ASP A 134 -2.14 8.96 -2.17
CA ASP A 134 -3.04 7.90 -2.60
C ASP A 134 -4.45 8.44 -2.78
N ALA A 135 -5.09 8.02 -3.87
CA ALA A 135 -6.49 8.28 -4.14
C ALA A 135 -7.18 6.97 -4.51
N ARG A 136 -8.36 6.71 -3.92
CA ARG A 136 -9.16 5.51 -4.20
C ARG A 136 -10.58 5.89 -4.55
N ILE A 137 -11.14 5.18 -5.51
CA ILE A 137 -12.57 5.17 -5.79
C ILE A 137 -13.08 3.79 -5.44
N ARG A 138 -13.98 3.70 -4.45
CA ARG A 138 -14.48 2.44 -3.88
C ARG A 138 -15.97 2.28 -4.14
N PHE A 139 -16.33 1.13 -4.71
CA PHE A 139 -17.68 0.62 -4.82
C PHE A 139 -17.93 -0.31 -3.64
N GLN A 140 -18.89 0.03 -2.78
CA GLN A 140 -19.29 -0.77 -1.63
C GLN A 140 -20.28 -1.86 -2.09
N LEU A 141 -19.91 -3.12 -1.86
CA LEU A 141 -20.70 -4.30 -2.15
C LEU A 141 -21.20 -4.91 -0.83
N GLY A 142 -22.42 -4.55 -0.44
CA GLY A 142 -23.00 -4.94 0.84
C GLY A 142 -22.40 -4.17 2.02
N ALA A 143 -22.50 -4.69 3.24
CA ALA A 143 -22.11 -3.94 4.44
C ALA A 143 -20.58 -3.85 4.65
N ASN A 144 -19.82 -4.89 4.30
CA ASN A 144 -18.42 -5.02 4.72
C ASN A 144 -17.42 -5.11 3.58
N PHE A 145 -17.83 -5.37 2.34
CA PHE A 145 -16.89 -5.59 1.24
C PHE A 145 -16.90 -4.43 0.25
N GLY A 146 -15.72 -4.01 -0.21
CA GLY A 146 -15.55 -2.99 -1.23
C GLY A 146 -14.57 -3.44 -2.31
N ILE A 147 -14.82 -3.00 -3.53
CA ILE A 147 -13.90 -3.13 -4.66
C ILE A 147 -13.70 -1.76 -5.27
N GLY A 148 -12.54 -1.48 -5.83
CA GLY A 148 -12.31 -0.17 -6.41
C GLY A 148 -11.05 -0.06 -7.22
N LEU A 149 -10.75 1.17 -7.62
CA LEU A 149 -9.51 1.54 -8.29
C LEU A 149 -8.67 2.39 -7.35
N GLN A 150 -7.39 2.06 -7.24
CA GLN A 150 -6.40 2.81 -6.49
C GLN A 150 -5.42 3.49 -7.45
N LEU A 151 -5.17 4.76 -7.19
CA LEU A 151 -4.08 5.55 -7.75
C LEU A 151 -3.13 5.87 -6.60
N HIS A 152 -1.85 5.59 -6.80
CA HIS A 152 -0.84 5.80 -5.77
C HIS A 152 0.42 6.41 -6.40
N SER A 153 1.07 7.31 -5.67
CA SER A 153 2.39 7.82 -6.02
C SER A 153 3.25 8.00 -4.78
N ASN A 154 4.53 7.66 -4.89
CA ASN A 154 5.52 7.89 -3.84
C ASN A 154 6.59 8.86 -4.35
N LEU A 155 6.48 10.12 -3.93
CA LEU A 155 7.44 11.16 -4.28
C LEU A 155 8.67 11.03 -3.38
N ASN A 156 9.83 10.74 -3.97
CA ASN A 156 11.07 10.58 -3.23
C ASN A 156 12.31 10.91 -4.08
N SER A 157 13.49 10.96 -3.43
CA SER A 157 14.75 11.33 -4.07
C SER A 157 15.42 10.24 -4.90
N ALA A 158 14.96 8.98 -4.81
CA ALA A 158 15.55 7.84 -5.51
C ALA A 158 14.87 7.61 -6.87
N SER A 159 13.57 7.34 -6.86
CA SER A 159 12.74 7.24 -8.06
C SER A 159 11.28 7.45 -7.66
N THR A 160 10.58 8.36 -8.33
CA THR A 160 9.14 8.54 -8.10
C THR A 160 8.39 7.38 -8.73
N ILE A 161 7.67 6.62 -7.90
CA ILE A 161 6.83 5.51 -8.35
C ILE A 161 5.40 6.00 -8.49
N TYR A 162 4.74 5.56 -9.55
CA TYR A 162 3.30 5.66 -9.74
C TYR A 162 2.71 4.26 -9.85
N TYR A 163 1.50 4.08 -9.32
CA TYR A 163 0.79 2.83 -9.31
C TYR A 163 -0.68 3.05 -9.66
N VAL A 164 -1.23 2.13 -10.44
CA VAL A 164 -2.65 2.03 -10.73
C VAL A 164 -3.09 0.57 -10.71
N GLY A 165 -4.19 0.28 -10.01
CA GLY A 165 -4.73 -1.07 -10.00
C GLY A 165 -6.02 -1.21 -9.21
N PRO A 166 -6.73 -2.33 -9.41
CA PRO A 166 -7.85 -2.68 -8.56
C PRO A 166 -7.41 -2.95 -7.12
N PHE A 167 -8.27 -2.60 -6.18
CA PHE A 167 -8.13 -3.02 -4.78
C PHE A 167 -9.42 -3.64 -4.25
N PHE A 168 -9.26 -4.46 -3.23
CA PHE A 168 -10.34 -5.11 -2.49
C PHE A 168 -10.22 -4.73 -1.02
N GLN A 169 -11.33 -4.38 -0.40
CA GLN A 169 -11.37 -3.87 0.97
C GLN A 169 -12.40 -4.62 1.80
N LEU A 170 -12.01 -4.99 3.01
CA LEU A 170 -12.88 -5.50 4.05
C LEU A 170 -12.98 -4.45 5.16
N LYS A 171 -14.19 -3.95 5.42
CA LYS A 171 -14.52 -3.06 6.54
C LYS A 171 -14.86 -3.88 7.77
N PHE A 172 -14.35 -3.43 8.91
CA PHE A 172 -14.68 -3.98 10.23
C PHE A 172 -15.63 -2.98 10.90
N ASN A 173 -16.78 -3.50 11.35
CA ASN A 173 -17.80 -2.75 12.08
C ASN A 173 -17.52 -2.82 13.58
#